data_AF-A0A929EID4-F1
#
_entry.id   AF-A0A929EID4-F1
#
_cell.length_a   1.000
_cell.length_b   1.000
_cell.length_c   1.000
_cell.angle_alpha   90.00
_cell.angle_beta   90.00
_cell.angle_gamma   90.00
#
_symmetry.space_group_name_H-M   'P 1'
#
loop_
_entity.id
_entity.type
_entity.pdbx_description
1 polymer ?
#
loop_
_entity_poly.entity_id
_entity_poly.type
_entity_poly.pdbx_seq_one_letter_code
_entity_poly.pdbx_strand_id
1 'polypeptide(L)'
;MIKIRYIMKLTTTQIETISTKIIARLREKELIVFKADEDTVLKRIERAITEDLRAEDQLDREVEALLESHSGTLKEDGVDYRKVFNMIKGKLVRERELII
;
A
#
# COMPACT_ATOMS: atom_id res chain seq x y z
N MET A 1 -12.49 19.92 -9.22
CA MET A 1 -12.13 18.49 -9.10
C MET A 1 -10.86 18.45 -8.26
N ILE A 2 -10.93 17.95 -7.03
CA ILE A 2 -9.76 17.88 -6.16
C ILE A 2 -8.91 16.72 -6.68
N LYS A 3 -7.77 17.00 -7.33
CA LYS A 3 -6.78 15.97 -7.67
C LYS A 3 -6.12 15.54 -6.36
N ILE A 4 -6.46 14.37 -5.85
CA ILE A 4 -5.70 13.74 -4.77
C ILE A 4 -4.37 13.32 -5.39
N ARG A 5 -3.26 13.93 -4.94
CA ARG A 5 -1.93 13.56 -5.41
C ARG A 5 -1.53 12.28 -4.69
N TYR A 6 -1.57 11.15 -5.38
CA TYR A 6 -1.05 9.89 -4.85
C TYR A 6 0.48 9.94 -4.75
N ILE A 7 0.96 9.90 -3.51
CA ILE A 7 2.36 9.70 -3.14
C ILE A 7 2.34 8.46 -2.24
N MET A 8 3.28 7.54 -2.45
CA MET A 8 3.47 6.39 -1.56
C MET A 8 3.34 6.83 -0.10
N LYS A 9 2.54 6.09 0.67
CA LYS A 9 2.25 6.45 2.08
C LYS A 9 3.49 6.57 2.95
N LEU A 10 4.57 5.88 2.58
CA LEU A 10 5.85 5.95 3.26
C LEU A 10 6.94 6.43 2.30
N THR A 11 7.85 7.26 2.81
CA THR A 11 9.06 7.67 2.10
C THR A 11 10.13 6.57 2.17
N THR A 12 11.10 6.61 1.26
CA THR A 12 12.24 5.67 1.26
C THR A 12 12.95 5.65 2.62
N THR A 13 13.21 6.81 3.21
CA THR A 13 13.86 6.91 4.53
C THR A 13 13.02 6.27 5.65
N GLN A 14 11.69 6.37 5.58
CA GLN A 14 10.81 5.68 6.53
C GLN A 14 10.89 4.15 6.35
N ILE A 15 10.93 3.67 5.11
CA ILE A 15 11.06 2.25 4.78
C ILE A 15 12.40 1.70 5.30
N GLU A 16 13.51 2.40 5.05
CA GLU A 16 14.85 2.05 5.56
C GLU A 16 14.85 1.98 7.11
N THR A 17 14.27 2.99 7.76
CA THR A 17 14.19 3.06 9.23
C THR A 17 13.36 1.91 9.82
N ILE A 18 12.22 1.59 9.19
CA ILE A 18 11.35 0.49 9.62
C ILE A 18 12.08 -0.85 9.43
N SER A 19 12.70 -1.05 8.27
CA SER A 19 13.40 -2.29 7.92
C SER A 19 14.56 -2.56 8.90
N THR A 20 15.33 -1.52 9.23
CA THR A 20 16.41 -1.61 10.23
C THR A 20 15.86 -1.99 11.61
N LYS A 21 14.74 -1.38 12.05
CA LYS A 21 14.11 -1.70 13.33
C LYS A 21 13.54 -3.12 13.40
N ILE A 22 13.05 -3.64 12.28
CA ILE A 22 12.55 -5.02 12.19
C ILE A 22 13.71 -5.99 12.44
N ILE A 23 14.82 -5.86 11.69
CA ILE A 23 15.98 -6.72 11.85
C ILE A 23 16.53 -6.65 13.28
N ALA A 24 16.73 -5.43 13.81
CA ALA A 24 17.27 -5.24 15.15
C ALA A 24 16.44 -5.99 16.21
N ARG A 25 15.11 -5.88 16.16
CA ARG A 25 14.21 -6.55 17.12
C ARG A 25 14.16 -8.07 16.94
N LEU A 26 14.18 -8.56 15.71
CA LEU A 26 14.20 -10.00 15.44
C LEU A 26 15.49 -10.64 15.95
N ARG A 27 16.63 -9.93 15.78
CA ARG A 27 17.93 -10.34 16.30
C ARG A 27 17.99 -10.30 17.82
N GLU A 28 17.55 -9.20 18.44
CA GLU A 28 17.51 -9.04 19.90
C GLU A 28 16.74 -10.17 20.59
N LYS A 29 15.65 -10.63 19.96
CA LYS A 29 14.81 -11.71 20.48
C LYS A 29 15.25 -13.12 20.03
N GLU A 30 16.36 -13.23 19.32
CA GLU A 30 16.88 -14.51 18.79
C GLU A 30 15.84 -15.28 17.94
N LEU A 31 14.95 -14.57 17.23
CA LEU A 31 13.85 -15.16 16.45
C LEU A 31 14.24 -15.53 15.01
N ILE A 32 15.45 -15.19 14.58
CA ILE A 32 15.91 -15.39 13.21
C ILE A 32 17.33 -15.96 13.18
N VAL A 33 17.59 -16.75 12.14
CA VAL A 33 18.94 -17.14 11.71
C VAL A 33 19.17 -16.58 10.33
N PHE A 34 20.21 -15.76 10.17
CA PHE A 34 20.56 -15.20 8.88
C PHE A 34 21.11 -16.28 7.94
N LYS A 35 20.51 -16.39 6.75
CA LYS A 35 20.97 -17.28 5.66
C LYS A 35 21.78 -16.55 4.58
N ALA A 36 21.96 -15.25 4.76
CA ALA A 36 22.72 -14.33 3.92
C ALA A 36 23.26 -13.21 4.83
N ASP A 37 24.10 -12.33 4.30
CA ASP A 37 24.53 -11.15 5.05
C ASP A 37 23.35 -10.21 5.40
N GLU A 38 23.54 -9.42 6.44
CA GLU A 38 22.49 -8.56 7.00
C GLU A 38 21.99 -7.50 6.01
N ASP A 39 22.87 -6.94 5.18
CA ASP A 39 22.52 -5.95 4.14
C ASP A 39 21.63 -6.57 3.06
N THR A 40 21.94 -7.79 2.61
CA THR A 40 21.07 -8.53 1.68
C THR A 40 19.69 -8.77 2.26
N VAL A 41 19.59 -9.12 3.55
CA VAL A 41 18.29 -9.31 4.22
C VAL A 41 17.54 -7.99 4.37
N LEU A 42 18.22 -6.92 4.76
CA LEU A 42 17.65 -5.58 4.89
C LEU A 42 17.02 -5.11 3.56
N LYS A 43 17.76 -5.20 2.46
CA LYS A 43 17.27 -4.85 1.13
C LYS A 43 16.05 -5.66 0.70
N ARG A 44 15.96 -6.93 1.12
CA ARG A 44 14.78 -7.76 0.85
C ARG A 44 13.55 -7.28 1.62
N ILE A 45 13.73 -6.87 2.88
CA ILE A 45 12.63 -6.32 3.69
C ILE A 45 12.15 -5.00 3.09
N GLU A 46 13.08 -4.09 2.75
CA GLU A 46 12.76 -2.81 2.11
C GLU A 46 12.01 -3.01 0.79
N ARG A 47 12.46 -3.97 -0.02
CA ARG A 47 11.80 -4.32 -1.28
C ARG A 47 10.39 -4.84 -1.03
N ALA A 48 10.20 -5.75 -0.09
CA ALA A 48 8.88 -6.30 0.24
C ALA A 48 7.89 -5.20 0.67
N ILE A 49 8.31 -4.30 1.56
CA ILE A 49 7.49 -3.15 1.98
C ILE A 49 7.18 -2.23 0.80
N THR A 50 8.18 -1.96 -0.05
CA THR A 50 8.02 -1.09 -1.22
C THR A 50 7.05 -1.68 -2.25
N GLU A 51 7.15 -2.98 -2.52
CA GLU A 51 6.26 -3.70 -3.44
C GLU A 51 4.81 -3.66 -2.96
N ASP A 52 4.60 -3.85 -1.64
CA ASP A 52 3.28 -3.78 -1.01
C ASP A 52 2.65 -2.38 -1.11
N LEU A 53 3.39 -1.34 -0.73
CA LEU A 53 2.95 0.06 -0.86
C LEU A 53 2.62 0.44 -2.31
N ARG A 54 3.41 -0.05 -3.28
CA ARG A 54 3.15 0.18 -4.71
C ARG A 54 1.89 -0.52 -5.19
N ALA A 55 1.63 -1.74 -4.70
CA ALA A 55 0.40 -2.46 -5.00
C ALA A 55 -0.82 -1.70 -4.46
N GLU A 56 -0.73 -1.15 -3.25
CA GLU A 56 -1.79 -0.32 -2.68
C GLU A 56 -2.01 0.98 -3.48
N ASP A 57 -0.94 1.71 -3.81
CA ASP A 57 -1.03 2.93 -4.64
C ASP A 57 -1.66 2.64 -6.02
N GLN A 58 -1.31 1.49 -6.61
CA GLN A 58 -1.86 1.09 -7.90
C GLN A 58 -3.36 0.76 -7.80
N LEU A 59 -3.75 0.04 -6.75
CA LEU A 59 -5.15 -0.26 -6.47
C LEU A 59 -5.97 1.02 -6.32
N ASP A 60 -5.44 1.99 -5.59
CA ASP A 60 -6.14 3.26 -5.35
C ASP A 60 -6.34 4.06 -6.64
N ARG A 61 -5.33 4.13 -7.50
CA ARG A 61 -5.45 4.75 -8.84
C ARG A 61 -6.49 4.07 -9.71
N GLU A 62 -6.60 2.74 -9.62
CA GLU A 62 -7.61 1.98 -10.36
C GLU A 62 -9.02 2.27 -9.84
N VAL A 63 -9.20 2.35 -8.52
CA VAL A 63 -10.48 2.74 -7.91
C VAL A 63 -10.90 4.14 -8.36
N GLU A 64 -9.98 5.10 -8.40
CA GLU A 64 -10.26 6.44 -8.92
C GLU A 64 -10.67 6.43 -10.39
N ALA A 65 -9.94 5.69 -11.25
CA ALA A 65 -10.27 5.58 -12.67
C ALA A 65 -11.67 4.97 -12.88
N LEU A 66 -12.04 3.96 -12.09
CA LEU A 66 -13.39 3.39 -12.10
C LEU A 66 -14.44 4.43 -11.70
N LEU A 67 -14.20 5.18 -10.61
CA LEU A 67 -15.10 6.24 -10.17
C LEU A 67 -15.25 7.36 -11.21
N GLU A 68 -14.15 7.77 -11.85
CA GLU A 68 -14.17 8.79 -12.90
C GLU A 68 -15.00 8.34 -14.11
N SER A 69 -14.87 7.07 -14.51
CA SER A 69 -15.66 6.50 -15.62
C SER A 69 -17.18 6.48 -15.34
N HIS A 70 -17.57 6.50 -14.06
CA HIS A 70 -18.95 6.53 -13.59
C HIS A 70 -19.36 7.90 -12.99
N SER A 71 -18.54 8.94 -13.15
CA SER A 71 -18.74 10.24 -12.48
C SER A 71 -19.95 11.04 -12.97
N GLY A 72 -20.48 10.74 -14.16
CA GLY A 72 -21.70 11.34 -14.69
C GLY A 72 -22.95 10.98 -13.88
N THR A 73 -23.04 9.74 -13.39
CA THR A 73 -24.17 9.25 -12.58
C THR A 73 -24.04 9.61 -11.09
N LEU A 74 -22.82 9.72 -10.57
CA LEU A 74 -22.58 9.98 -9.13
C LEU A 74 -22.94 11.41 -8.68
N LYS A 75 -22.96 12.39 -9.59
CA LYS A 75 -23.26 13.80 -9.27
C LYS A 75 -24.75 14.07 -9.03
N GLU A 76 -25.65 13.26 -9.58
CA GLU A 76 -27.09 13.45 -9.43
C GLU A 76 -27.61 12.95 -8.06
N ASP A 77 -26.90 12.00 -7.44
CA ASP A 77 -27.42 11.25 -6.28
C ASP A 77 -26.89 11.71 -4.90
N GLY A 78 -26.10 12.80 -4.83
CA GLY A 78 -25.56 13.29 -3.54
C GLY A 78 -24.67 12.27 -2.80
N VAL A 79 -24.07 11.34 -3.55
CA VAL A 79 -23.36 10.18 -3.02
C VAL A 79 -22.00 10.58 -2.43
N ASP A 80 -21.72 10.09 -1.22
CA ASP A 80 -20.42 10.27 -0.56
C ASP A 80 -19.31 9.52 -1.33
N TYR A 81 -18.48 10.28 -2.04
CA TYR A 81 -17.34 9.81 -2.81
C TYR A 81 -16.43 8.87 -2.01
N ARG A 82 -16.16 9.19 -0.73
CA ARG A 82 -15.28 8.38 0.12
C ARG A 82 -15.90 7.02 0.43
N LYS A 83 -17.22 6.97 0.61
CA LYS A 83 -17.97 5.73 0.83
C LYS A 83 -17.89 4.81 -0.39
N VAL A 84 -18.10 5.35 -1.60
CA VAL A 84 -18.06 4.55 -2.84
C VAL A 84 -16.63 4.09 -3.13
N PHE A 85 -15.64 4.96 -2.93
CA PHE A 85 -14.22 4.60 -3.03
C PHE A 85 -13.89 3.39 -2.16
N ASN A 86 -14.22 3.44 -0.87
CA ASN A 86 -13.96 2.34 0.06
C ASN A 86 -14.70 1.05 -0.33
N MET A 87 -15.91 1.17 -0.88
CA MET A 87 -16.69 0.01 -1.33
C MET A 87 -16.04 -0.68 -2.55
N ILE A 88 -15.61 0.09 -3.55
CA ILE A 88 -14.93 -0.44 -4.74
C ILE A 88 -13.56 -1.01 -4.35
N LYS A 89 -12.78 -0.28 -3.55
CA LYS A 89 -11.49 -0.76 -3.03
C LYS A 89 -11.67 -2.11 -2.33
N GLY A 90 -12.62 -2.19 -1.40
CA GLY A 90 -12.91 -3.43 -0.67
C GLY A 90 -13.37 -4.59 -1.57
N LYS A 91 -14.07 -4.31 -2.67
CA LYS A 91 -14.44 -5.33 -3.67
C LYS A 91 -13.20 -5.87 -4.38
N LEU A 92 -12.34 -4.99 -4.90
CA LEU A 92 -11.14 -5.37 -5.63
C LEU A 92 -10.13 -6.14 -4.74
N VAL A 93 -10.00 -5.77 -3.47
CA VAL A 93 -9.16 -6.48 -2.50
C VAL A 93 -9.58 -7.94 -2.37
N ARG A 94 -10.88 -8.19 -2.22
CA ARG A 94 -11.42 -9.55 -2.08
C ARG A 94 -11.28 -10.35 -3.37
N GLU A 95 -11.58 -9.76 -4.51
CA GLU A 95 -11.52 -10.43 -5.82
C GLU A 95 -10.09 -10.83 -6.21
N ARG A 96 -9.09 -10.11 -5.70
CA ARG A 96 -7.68 -10.30 -6.04
C ARG A 96 -6.86 -10.90 -4.90
N GLU A 97 -7.52 -11.30 -3.81
CA GLU A 97 -6.89 -11.85 -2.60
C GLU A 97 -5.71 -10.98 -2.10
N LEU A 98 -5.85 -9.66 -2.23
CA LEU A 98 -4.84 -8.71 -1.76
C LEU A 98 -4.87 -8.63 -0.24
N ILE A 99 -3.69 -8.52 0.37
CA ILE A 99 -3.53 -8.23 1.79
C ILE A 99 -2.95 -6.82 1.87
N ILE A 100 -3.74 -5.86 2.36
CA ILE A 100 -3.39 -4.43 2.50
C ILE A 100 -3.91 -3.87 3.82
#